data_AF-A0A1D1V6G0-F1
#
_entry.id   AF-A0A1D1V6G0-F1
#
_cell.length_a   1.000
_cell.length_b   1.000
_cell.length_c   1.000
_cell.angle_alpha   90.00
_cell.angle_beta   90.00
_cell.angle_gamma   90.00
#
_symmetry.space_group_name_H-M   'P 1'
#
loop_
_entity.id
_entity.type
_entity.pdbx_description
1 polymer ?
#
loop_
_entity_poly.entity_id
_entity_poly.type
_entity_poly.pdbx_seq_one_letter_code
_entity_poly.pdbx_strand_id
1 'polypeptide(L)'
;MFEIPETFLQSHSAPNDTTCMLLRFCQNSGELPAPERHPRNLVLTLNYGQRLIEHLEHGDSSVEQTFKRFCSPVEVPKALLKSQNQLVIEWTDCFDIVDPAKDFLLFVEFAERQSQATILEEIQARKVEIGDTVAKLHSLLTPMNAPGVKEPIQPSMIFTLLCPMTKKRLTIPVRSRACQHNECFDAPAYLAANAASRSAWICPLCNKIALPEDLVLDEYVELLLRFSAMDKLEVVRDGSTVFVREIDPKRPPKLVPKAVEGAPLSSLSLTQLVPQYRTALSTNGTFVINFQQ
;
A
#
# COMPACT_ATOMS: atom_id res chain seq x y z
N MET A 1 -18.81 17.14 -29.21
CA MET A 1 -19.06 18.34 -28.38
C MET A 1 -19.80 17.88 -27.14
N PHE A 2 -19.58 18.53 -26.00
CA PHE A 2 -20.26 18.21 -24.76
C PHE A 2 -20.57 19.50 -23.99
N GLU A 3 -21.64 19.45 -23.22
CA GLU A 3 -22.06 20.55 -22.35
C GLU A 3 -21.63 20.25 -20.91
N ILE A 4 -21.28 21.28 -20.17
CA ILE A 4 -20.96 21.17 -18.74
C ILE A 4 -22.04 21.90 -17.95
N PRO A 5 -22.62 21.27 -16.90
CA PRO A 5 -23.60 21.92 -16.06
C PRO A 5 -23.05 23.22 -15.46
N GLU A 6 -23.84 24.30 -15.47
CA GLU A 6 -23.43 25.59 -14.91
C GLU A 6 -23.04 25.49 -13.42
N THR A 7 -23.71 24.61 -12.67
CA THR A 7 -23.41 24.33 -11.26
C THR A 7 -21.98 23.85 -11.07
N PHE A 8 -21.45 23.02 -11.99
CA PHE A 8 -20.07 22.55 -11.96
C PHE A 8 -19.09 23.67 -12.31
N LEU A 9 -19.40 24.52 -13.29
CA LEU A 9 -18.54 25.67 -13.66
C LEU A 9 -18.45 26.70 -12.52
N GLN A 10 -19.57 26.98 -11.85
CA GLN A 10 -19.63 27.95 -10.76
C GLN A 10 -18.87 27.47 -9.51
N SER A 11 -18.80 26.15 -9.27
CA SER A 11 -18.08 25.58 -8.13
C SER A 11 -16.59 25.94 -8.10
N HIS A 12 -15.96 26.21 -9.25
CA HIS A 12 -14.54 26.58 -9.37
C HIS A 12 -14.14 27.83 -8.58
N SER A 13 -15.10 28.70 -8.28
CA SER A 13 -14.87 29.93 -7.52
C SER A 13 -14.89 29.71 -5.99
N ALA A 14 -15.22 28.51 -5.52
CA ALA A 14 -15.24 28.19 -4.10
C ALA A 14 -13.82 27.85 -3.59
N PRO A 15 -13.41 28.37 -2.42
CA PRO A 15 -12.05 28.15 -1.88
C PRO A 15 -11.72 26.69 -1.54
N ASN A 16 -12.71 25.81 -1.46
CA ASN A 16 -12.56 24.39 -1.15
C ASN A 16 -13.14 23.49 -2.27
N ASP A 17 -13.10 23.94 -3.52
CA ASP A 17 -13.61 23.12 -4.63
C ASP A 17 -12.77 21.87 -4.85
N THR A 18 -13.30 20.74 -4.40
CA THR A 18 -12.73 19.40 -4.57
C THR A 18 -13.21 18.73 -5.84
N THR A 19 -14.19 19.30 -6.54
CA THR A 19 -14.79 18.62 -7.68
C THR A 19 -13.91 18.73 -8.92
N CYS A 20 -13.82 17.66 -9.70
CA CYS A 20 -13.00 17.59 -10.91
C CYS A 20 -13.74 16.84 -12.01
N MET A 21 -13.30 17.05 -13.25
CA MET A 21 -13.79 16.32 -14.41
C MET A 21 -12.67 15.42 -14.90
N LEU A 22 -12.97 14.14 -15.09
CA LEU A 22 -12.03 13.12 -15.52
C LEU A 22 -12.43 12.57 -16.89
N LEU A 23 -11.44 12.34 -17.75
CA LEU A 23 -11.56 11.61 -18.99
C LEU A 23 -10.88 10.26 -18.81
N ARG A 24 -11.66 9.18 -18.75
CA ARG A 24 -11.17 7.83 -18.51
C ARG A 24 -11.33 6.97 -19.77
N PHE A 25 -10.24 6.36 -20.20
CA PHE A 25 -10.22 5.46 -21.35
C PHE A 25 -10.13 4.00 -20.88
N CYS A 26 -11.04 3.16 -21.37
CA CYS A 26 -11.03 1.73 -21.12
C CYS A 26 -10.92 0.97 -22.43
N GLN A 27 -10.12 -0.09 -22.46
CA GLN A 27 -10.06 -0.97 -23.63
C GLN A 27 -11.34 -1.82 -23.68
N ASN A 28 -12.11 -1.73 -24.76
CA ASN A 28 -13.34 -2.49 -24.93
C ASN A 28 -13.00 -3.97 -25.16
N SER A 29 -13.20 -4.79 -24.13
CA SER A 29 -13.05 -6.25 -24.20
C SER A 29 -14.38 -6.99 -24.35
N GLY A 30 -15.51 -6.28 -24.49
CA GLY A 30 -16.86 -6.85 -24.50
C GLY A 30 -17.40 -7.23 -23.12
N GLU A 31 -16.61 -7.10 -22.06
CA GLU A 31 -16.99 -7.36 -20.67
C GLU A 31 -16.72 -6.12 -19.80
N LEU A 32 -17.58 -5.89 -18.80
CA LEU A 32 -17.45 -4.82 -17.83
C LEU A 32 -17.16 -5.39 -16.42
N PRO A 33 -16.30 -4.75 -15.60
CA PRO A 33 -15.60 -3.50 -15.89
C PRO A 33 -14.42 -3.70 -16.87
N ALA A 34 -14.38 -2.86 -17.90
CA ALA A 34 -13.30 -2.87 -18.88
C ALA A 34 -12.01 -2.31 -18.27
N PRO A 35 -10.83 -2.89 -18.57
CA PRO A 35 -9.57 -2.43 -18.00
C PRO A 35 -9.22 -1.03 -18.48
N GLU A 36 -8.82 -0.17 -17.55
CA GLU A 36 -8.38 1.20 -17.85
C GLU A 36 -7.07 1.20 -18.63
N ARG A 37 -7.10 1.80 -19.82
CA ARG A 37 -5.96 1.82 -20.75
C ARG A 37 -6.11 2.92 -21.80
N HIS A 38 -5.07 3.74 -21.96
CA HIS A 38 -5.03 4.70 -23.06
C HIS A 38 -4.69 4.00 -24.39
N PRO A 39 -5.31 4.44 -25.51
CA PRO A 39 -4.83 4.15 -26.86
C PRO A 39 -3.36 4.54 -27.07
N ARG A 40 -2.69 3.91 -28.05
CA ARG A 40 -1.30 4.28 -28.41
C ARG A 40 -1.25 5.71 -28.96
N ASN A 41 -0.25 6.47 -28.54
CA ASN A 41 -0.02 7.86 -28.95
C ASN A 41 -1.25 8.76 -28.75
N LEU A 42 -2.07 8.52 -27.73
CA LEU A 42 -3.24 9.32 -27.41
C LEU A 42 -2.87 10.81 -27.29
N VAL A 43 -3.59 11.65 -28.05
CA VAL A 43 -3.58 13.11 -27.97
C VAL A 43 -5.01 13.56 -27.65
N LEU A 44 -5.13 14.37 -26.59
CA LEU A 44 -6.38 15.00 -26.19
C LEU A 44 -6.23 16.50 -26.29
N THR A 45 -7.09 17.12 -27.10
CA THR A 45 -7.12 18.57 -27.28
C THR A 45 -8.49 19.11 -26.91
N LEU A 46 -8.54 20.03 -25.96
CA LEU A 46 -9.73 20.72 -25.52
C LEU A 46 -9.85 22.08 -26.23
N ASN A 47 -11.06 22.40 -26.70
CA ASN A 47 -11.45 23.72 -27.20
C ASN A 47 -10.52 24.31 -28.28
N TYR A 48 -10.00 23.46 -29.17
CA TYR A 48 -9.16 23.80 -30.33
C TYR A 48 -7.81 24.47 -30.01
N GLY A 49 -7.14 24.07 -28.93
CA GLY A 49 -5.76 24.53 -28.72
C GLY A 49 -5.09 24.05 -27.45
N GLN A 50 -5.85 23.62 -26.44
CA GLN A 50 -5.26 23.21 -25.18
C GLN A 50 -5.07 21.70 -25.12
N ARG A 51 -3.80 21.28 -25.12
CA ARG A 51 -3.42 19.89 -25.02
C ARG A 51 -3.51 19.41 -23.56
N LEU A 52 -4.26 18.34 -23.31
CA LEU A 52 -4.49 17.79 -21.97
C LEU A 52 -3.48 16.69 -21.59
N ILE A 53 -2.92 15.98 -22.57
CA ILE A 53 -1.88 14.96 -22.36
C ILE A 53 -0.60 15.43 -23.03
N GLU A 54 0.44 15.74 -22.26
CA GLU A 54 1.78 15.94 -22.80
C GLU A 54 2.35 14.58 -23.27
N HIS A 55 2.86 14.51 -24.51
CA HIS A 55 3.50 13.28 -24.99
C HIS A 55 4.68 12.94 -24.06
N LEU A 56 4.68 11.71 -23.54
CA LEU A 56 5.87 11.13 -22.95
C LEU A 56 6.87 10.92 -24.10
N GLU A 57 7.95 11.67 -24.13
CA GLU A 57 9.06 11.40 -25.05
C GLU A 57 9.46 9.92 -24.92
N HIS A 58 9.48 9.22 -26.05
CA HIS A 58 9.82 7.80 -26.11
C HIS A 58 11.32 7.65 -25.86
N GLY A 59 11.70 7.54 -24.58
CA GLY A 59 12.99 7.01 -24.17
C GLY A 59 12.98 5.48 -24.27
N ASP A 60 13.69 4.99 -25.27
CA ASP A 60 14.16 3.62 -25.51
C ASP A 60 13.19 2.44 -25.59
N SER A 61 13.27 1.81 -26.77
CA SER A 61 12.85 0.46 -27.12
C SER A 61 13.28 -0.58 -26.07
N SER A 62 12.37 -0.97 -25.20
CA SER A 62 12.46 -2.24 -24.48
C SER A 62 11.07 -2.80 -24.22
N VAL A 63 10.94 -4.10 -24.44
CA VAL A 63 9.72 -4.92 -24.31
C VAL A 63 9.12 -4.86 -22.89
N GLU A 64 9.82 -4.28 -21.92
CA GLU A 64 9.40 -4.11 -20.53
C GLU A 64 8.43 -2.93 -20.29
N GLN A 65 8.29 -1.96 -21.21
CA GLN A 65 7.36 -0.83 -21.01
C GLN A 65 5.88 -1.20 -21.15
N THR A 66 5.57 -2.32 -21.81
CA THR A 66 4.18 -2.74 -22.08
C THR A 66 3.39 -3.08 -20.81
N PHE A 67 4.08 -3.39 -19.70
CA PHE A 67 3.47 -3.73 -18.41
C PHE A 67 3.49 -2.57 -17.38
N LYS A 68 4.01 -1.38 -17.75
CA LYS A 68 4.22 -0.25 -16.81
C LYS A 68 3.43 1.02 -17.12
N ARG A 69 2.59 1.04 -18.16
CA ARG A 69 1.70 2.17 -18.42
C ARG A 69 0.39 2.01 -17.63
N PHE A 70 0.42 2.35 -16.34
CA PHE A 70 -0.81 2.79 -15.67
C PHE A 70 -1.21 4.10 -16.33
N CYS A 71 -2.38 4.10 -16.96
CA CYS A 71 -2.89 5.24 -17.71
C CYS A 71 -4.07 5.82 -16.95
N SER A 72 -3.78 6.55 -15.85
CA SER A 72 -4.76 7.18 -14.98
C SER A 72 -5.76 8.05 -15.75
N PRO A 73 -6.94 8.33 -15.18
CA PRO A 73 -7.89 9.24 -15.80
C PRO A 73 -7.25 10.61 -16.01
N VAL A 74 -7.50 11.22 -17.16
CA VAL A 74 -6.99 12.55 -17.48
C VAL A 74 -7.90 13.58 -16.87
N GLU A 75 -7.40 14.28 -15.86
CA GLU A 75 -8.12 15.39 -15.26
C GLU A 75 -8.15 16.59 -16.20
N VAL A 76 -9.35 17.13 -16.42
CA VAL A 76 -9.57 18.33 -17.22
C VAL A 76 -9.51 19.55 -16.30
N PRO A 77 -8.54 20.47 -16.49
CA PRO A 77 -8.48 21.68 -15.67
C PRO A 77 -9.75 22.51 -15.85
N LYS A 78 -10.46 22.75 -14.74
CA LYS A 78 -11.72 23.51 -14.73
C LYS A 78 -11.63 24.89 -15.36
N ALA A 79 -10.49 25.57 -15.18
CA ALA A 79 -10.23 26.88 -15.77
C ALA A 79 -10.30 26.91 -17.31
N LEU A 80 -10.23 25.76 -17.96
CA LEU A 80 -10.30 25.62 -19.42
C LEU A 80 -11.71 25.28 -19.93
N LEU A 81 -12.62 24.88 -19.03
CA LEU A 81 -13.98 24.47 -19.37
C LEU A 81 -14.88 25.67 -19.63
N LYS A 82 -15.77 25.51 -20.61
CA LYS A 82 -16.82 26.45 -20.99
C LYS A 82 -18.20 25.79 -20.83
N SER A 83 -19.29 26.52 -21.08
CA SER A 83 -20.64 25.92 -21.12
C SER A 83 -20.76 24.86 -22.23
N GLN A 84 -20.18 25.15 -23.40
CA GLN A 84 -20.05 24.22 -24.52
C GLN A 84 -18.59 23.99 -24.84
N ASN A 85 -18.18 22.72 -24.85
CA ASN A 85 -16.80 22.31 -25.08
C ASN A 85 -16.70 21.35 -26.27
N GLN A 86 -15.52 21.35 -26.88
CA GLN A 86 -15.14 20.33 -27.84
C GLN A 86 -13.89 19.61 -27.37
N LEU A 87 -13.97 18.28 -27.32
CA LEU A 87 -12.84 17.40 -27.14
C LEU A 87 -12.50 16.78 -28.49
N VAL A 88 -11.25 16.96 -28.93
CA VAL A 88 -10.66 16.27 -30.07
C VAL A 88 -9.75 15.18 -29.53
N ILE A 89 -9.94 13.96 -30.02
CA ILE A 89 -9.26 12.76 -29.56
C ILE A 89 -8.56 12.16 -30.78
N GLU A 90 -7.24 12.04 -30.70
CA GLU A 90 -6.43 11.45 -31.77
C GLU A 90 -5.58 10.33 -31.17
N TRP A 91 -5.44 9.22 -31.87
CA TRP A 91 -4.55 8.13 -31.47
C TRP A 91 -4.01 7.42 -32.71
N THR A 92 -2.98 6.61 -32.52
CA THR A 92 -2.46 5.76 -33.58
C THR A 92 -3.12 4.39 -33.49
N ASP A 93 -3.80 3.99 -34.56
CA ASP A 93 -4.28 2.62 -34.70
C ASP A 93 -3.12 1.69 -35.05
N CYS A 94 -3.11 0.49 -34.48
CA CYS A 94 -2.06 -0.50 -34.73
C CYS A 94 -2.65 -1.57 -35.65
N PHE A 95 -2.20 -1.58 -36.91
CA PHE A 95 -2.62 -2.57 -37.91
C PHE A 95 -1.64 -3.74 -38.00
N ASP A 96 -1.15 -4.21 -36.85
CA ASP A 96 -0.26 -5.38 -36.79
C ASP A 96 -1.09 -6.64 -36.52
N ILE A 97 -0.72 -7.75 -37.15
CA ILE A 97 -1.34 -9.07 -36.92
C ILE A 97 -1.20 -9.49 -35.45
N VAL A 98 -0.15 -9.00 -34.77
CA VAL A 98 0.18 -9.34 -33.38
C VAL A 98 -0.55 -8.44 -32.36
N ASP A 99 -0.97 -7.23 -32.76
CA ASP A 99 -1.70 -6.29 -31.89
C ASP A 99 -2.78 -5.57 -32.72
N PRO A 100 -3.95 -6.23 -32.94
CA PRO A 100 -4.99 -5.70 -33.82
C PRO A 100 -5.59 -4.41 -33.28
N ALA A 101 -6.26 -3.68 -34.17
CA ALA A 101 -7.07 -2.53 -33.83
C ALA A 101 -8.01 -2.85 -32.66
N LYS A 102 -8.03 -1.96 -31.67
CA LYS A 102 -8.81 -2.12 -30.44
C LYS A 102 -9.83 -1.00 -30.35
N ASP A 103 -11.04 -1.39 -29.98
CA ASP A 103 -12.06 -0.45 -29.58
C ASP A 103 -11.76 0.06 -28.16
N PHE A 104 -12.05 1.34 -27.93
CA PHE A 104 -11.92 1.97 -26.62
C PHE A 104 -13.22 2.67 -26.27
N LEU A 105 -13.55 2.65 -24.98
CA LEU A 105 -14.64 3.43 -24.39
C LEU A 105 -14.04 4.66 -23.71
N LEU A 106 -14.63 5.82 -23.95
CA LEU A 106 -14.35 7.05 -23.21
C LEU A 106 -15.48 7.33 -22.24
N PHE A 107 -15.13 7.45 -20.96
CA PHE A 107 -16.02 7.93 -19.92
C PHE A 107 -15.66 9.39 -19.58
N VAL A 108 -16.68 10.23 -19.51
CA VAL A 108 -16.58 11.60 -19.00
C VAL A 108 -17.23 11.61 -17.63
N GLU A 109 -16.45 11.86 -16.60
CA GLU A 109 -16.85 11.65 -15.22
C GLU A 109 -16.69 12.92 -14.41
N PHE A 110 -17.65 13.19 -13.53
CA PHE A 110 -17.56 14.23 -12.53
C PHE A 110 -17.26 13.55 -11.20
N ALA A 111 -16.15 13.92 -10.58
CA ALA A 111 -15.66 13.29 -9.37
C ALA A 111 -15.39 14.33 -8.28
N GLU A 112 -15.25 13.84 -7.06
CA GLU A 112 -14.83 14.64 -5.92
C GLU A 112 -13.48 14.13 -5.42
N ARG A 113 -12.50 15.05 -5.32
CA ARG A 113 -11.17 14.74 -4.81
C ARG A 113 -11.24 14.54 -3.31
N GLN A 114 -10.98 13.32 -2.87
CA GLN A 114 -10.76 13.04 -1.46
C GLN A 114 -9.45 13.66 -0.97
N SER A 115 -9.48 14.20 0.25
CA SER A 115 -8.28 14.67 0.92
C SER A 115 -7.43 13.49 1.39
N GLN A 116 -6.11 13.68 1.47
CA GLN A 116 -5.22 12.67 2.03
C GLN A 116 -5.60 12.31 3.48
N ALA A 117 -6.06 13.29 4.26
CA ALA A 117 -6.49 13.07 5.64
C ALA A 117 -7.67 12.08 5.73
N THR A 118 -8.69 12.29 4.89
CA THR A 118 -9.86 11.39 4.81
C THR A 118 -9.45 9.97 4.44
N ILE A 119 -8.60 9.81 3.43
CA ILE A 119 -8.12 8.48 3.01
C ILE A 119 -7.33 7.81 4.15
N LEU A 120 -6.50 8.55 4.89
CA LEU A 120 -5.77 8.01 6.03
C LEU A 120 -6.68 7.56 7.17
N GLU A 121 -7.78 8.28 7.43
CA GLU A 121 -8.79 7.88 8.42
C GLU A 121 -9.47 6.56 8.01
N GLU A 122 -9.87 6.45 6.74
CA GLU A 122 -10.46 5.22 6.20
C GLU A 122 -9.50 4.02 6.28
N ILE A 123 -8.22 4.23 5.95
CA ILE A 123 -7.20 3.17 6.07
C ILE A 123 -7.04 2.73 7.51
N GLN A 124 -6.99 3.65 8.47
CA GLN A 124 -6.84 3.32 9.90
C GLN A 124 -8.07 2.62 10.48
N ALA A 125 -9.25 2.82 9.88
CA ALA A 125 -10.46 2.07 10.23
C ALA A 125 -10.42 0.60 9.75
N ARG A 126 -9.59 0.27 8.75
CA ARG A 126 -9.41 -1.09 8.23
C ARG A 126 -8.16 -1.73 8.85
N LYS A 127 -8.32 -2.88 9.49
CA LYS A 127 -7.24 -3.49 10.27
C LYS A 127 -6.96 -4.93 9.90
N VAL A 128 -5.70 -5.32 10.09
CA VAL A 128 -5.30 -6.70 10.35
C VAL A 128 -5.11 -6.84 11.85
N GLU A 129 -5.84 -7.77 12.43
CA GLU A 129 -5.76 -8.07 13.86
C GLU A 129 -4.37 -8.64 14.21
N ILE A 130 -3.91 -8.37 15.43
CA ILE A 130 -2.59 -8.81 15.91
C ILE A 130 -2.43 -10.34 15.75
N GLY A 131 -3.50 -11.11 15.97
CA GLY A 131 -3.51 -12.57 15.88
C GLY A 131 -3.20 -13.10 14.47
N ASP A 132 -3.67 -12.43 13.43
CA ASP A 132 -3.42 -12.85 12.05
C ASP A 132 -1.94 -12.70 11.70
N THR A 133 -1.33 -11.58 12.09
CA THR A 133 0.10 -11.33 11.86
C THR A 133 0.95 -12.30 12.67
N VAL A 134 0.60 -12.59 13.92
CA VAL A 134 1.33 -13.56 14.74
C VAL A 134 1.19 -14.99 14.22
N ALA A 135 0.00 -15.42 13.79
CA ALA A 135 -0.20 -16.74 13.20
C ALA A 135 0.68 -16.91 11.94
N LYS A 136 0.75 -15.85 11.11
CA LYS A 136 1.61 -15.85 9.92
C LYS A 136 3.09 -15.87 10.27
N LEU A 137 3.55 -15.10 11.26
CA LEU A 137 4.93 -15.16 11.76
C LEU A 137 5.28 -16.54 12.32
N HIS A 138 4.36 -17.16 13.07
CA HIS A 138 4.54 -18.52 13.60
C HIS A 138 4.70 -19.55 12.48
N SER A 139 3.87 -19.47 11.44
CA SER A 139 3.98 -20.33 10.26
C SER A 139 5.31 -20.11 9.53
N LEU A 140 5.72 -18.86 9.31
CA LEU A 140 6.97 -18.51 8.62
C LEU A 140 8.21 -18.98 9.38
N LEU A 141 8.16 -18.92 10.71
CA LEU A 141 9.24 -19.36 11.60
C LEU A 141 9.14 -20.86 11.94
N THR A 142 8.26 -21.63 11.32
CA THR A 142 8.22 -23.08 11.54
C THR A 142 9.43 -23.72 10.86
N PRO A 143 10.30 -24.44 11.60
CA PRO A 143 11.49 -25.02 11.01
C PRO A 143 11.11 -26.09 9.99
N MET A 144 11.72 -26.03 8.81
CA MET A 144 11.68 -27.14 7.86
C MET A 144 12.53 -28.27 8.43
N ASN A 145 11.97 -29.47 8.56
CA ASN A 145 12.70 -30.64 9.06
C ASN A 145 13.86 -30.98 8.12
N ALA A 146 15.06 -30.44 8.40
CA ALA A 146 16.29 -30.82 7.73
C ALA A 146 16.93 -31.98 8.52
N PRO A 147 17.06 -33.18 7.93
CA PRO A 147 17.73 -34.28 8.60
C PRO A 147 19.20 -33.93 8.85
N GLY A 148 19.63 -33.96 10.12
CA GLY A 148 21.05 -33.86 10.50
C GLY A 148 21.46 -32.69 11.42
N VAL A 149 20.54 -31.77 11.78
CA VAL A 149 20.86 -30.66 12.70
C VAL A 149 20.73 -31.14 14.16
N LYS A 150 21.86 -31.23 14.88
CA LYS A 150 21.96 -31.79 16.24
C LYS A 150 21.59 -30.81 17.36
N GLU A 151 21.45 -29.52 17.08
CA GLU A 151 21.03 -28.50 18.03
C GLU A 151 19.76 -27.78 17.52
N PRO A 152 18.69 -27.66 18.34
CA PRO A 152 17.49 -26.96 17.91
C PRO A 152 17.78 -25.45 17.90
N ILE A 153 18.15 -24.92 16.74
CA ILE A 153 18.20 -23.46 16.52
C ILE A 153 16.76 -22.95 16.63
N GLN A 154 16.48 -22.12 17.63
CA GLN A 154 15.19 -21.42 17.71
C GLN A 154 15.05 -20.55 16.46
N PRO A 155 14.02 -20.75 15.62
CA PRO A 155 13.84 -19.94 14.42
C PRO A 155 13.52 -18.50 14.82
N SER A 156 14.34 -17.56 14.37
CA SER A 156 14.13 -16.13 14.58
C SER A 156 14.33 -15.35 13.29
N MET A 157 13.79 -14.13 13.27
CA MET A 157 14.02 -13.17 12.19
C MET A 157 14.16 -11.75 12.74
N ILE A 158 14.88 -10.92 11.99
CA ILE A 158 14.97 -9.49 12.27
C ILE A 158 13.77 -8.81 11.60
N PHE A 159 12.98 -8.10 12.39
CA PHE A 159 11.83 -7.33 11.95
C PHE A 159 12.14 -5.83 12.05
N THR A 160 11.93 -5.09 10.97
CA THR A 160 12.22 -3.64 10.93
C THR A 160 10.95 -2.82 11.14
N LEU A 161 11.05 -1.76 11.93
CA LEU A 161 10.01 -0.74 12.14
C LEU A 161 10.25 0.52 11.30
N LEU A 162 11.24 0.47 10.38
CA LEU A 162 11.51 1.51 9.40
C LEU A 162 10.71 1.27 8.12
N CYS A 163 10.15 2.35 7.57
CA CYS A 163 9.50 2.35 6.28
C CYS A 163 10.52 2.08 5.16
N PRO A 164 10.26 1.12 4.24
CA PRO A 164 11.18 0.80 3.17
C PRO A 164 11.35 1.95 2.16
N MET A 165 10.38 2.85 2.04
CA MET A 165 10.44 3.98 1.10
C MET A 165 11.19 5.18 1.69
N THR A 166 10.84 5.59 2.90
CA THR A 166 11.38 6.82 3.51
C THR A 166 12.62 6.56 4.35
N LYS A 167 12.88 5.31 4.72
CA LYS A 167 13.90 4.88 5.69
C LYS A 167 13.73 5.48 7.09
N LYS A 168 12.58 6.13 7.35
CA LYS A 168 12.19 6.67 8.65
C LYS A 168 11.32 5.67 9.40
N ARG A 169 11.22 5.82 10.73
CA ARG A 169 10.31 5.04 11.56
C ARG A 169 8.87 5.17 11.05
N LEU A 170 8.16 4.05 10.98
CA LEU A 170 6.75 4.01 10.57
C LEU A 170 5.91 4.86 11.53
N THR A 171 4.94 5.59 10.98
CA THR A 171 3.95 6.34 11.75
C THR A 171 2.59 5.67 11.66
N ILE A 172 2.15 5.30 10.45
CA ILE A 172 0.94 4.53 10.20
C ILE A 172 1.35 3.28 9.41
N PRO A 173 1.63 2.15 10.10
CA PRO A 173 2.17 0.93 9.49
C PRO A 173 1.08 0.19 8.70
N VAL A 174 1.15 0.24 7.38
CA VAL A 174 0.17 -0.40 6.50
C VAL A 174 0.78 -1.41 5.56
N ARG A 175 -0.07 -2.32 5.10
CA ARG A 175 0.18 -3.21 3.96
C ARG A 175 -1.13 -3.44 3.21
N SER A 176 -1.06 -3.95 1.98
CA SER A 176 -2.27 -4.37 1.25
C SER A 176 -2.76 -5.72 1.78
N ARG A 177 -4.08 -5.97 1.71
CA ARG A 177 -4.66 -7.30 1.97
C ARG A 177 -4.06 -8.40 1.09
N ALA A 178 -3.58 -8.06 -0.11
CA ALA A 178 -2.94 -9.01 -1.03
C ALA A 178 -1.49 -9.37 -0.63
N CYS A 179 -0.87 -8.64 0.31
CA CYS A 179 0.52 -8.82 0.71
C CYS A 179 0.76 -10.16 1.43
N GLN A 180 1.80 -10.87 1.00
CA GLN A 180 2.25 -12.12 1.63
C GLN A 180 3.40 -11.91 2.62
N HIS A 181 3.95 -10.69 2.72
CA HIS A 181 4.91 -10.30 3.75
C HIS A 181 4.19 -9.72 4.99
N ASN A 182 4.90 -9.58 6.11
CA ASN A 182 4.37 -8.98 7.36
C ASN A 182 4.89 -7.57 7.60
N GLU A 183 5.96 -7.21 6.90
CA GLU A 183 6.57 -5.89 6.93
C GLU A 183 5.60 -4.84 6.39
N CYS A 184 5.62 -3.65 6.99
CA CYS A 184 4.74 -2.55 6.63
C CYS A 184 5.50 -1.42 5.93
N PHE A 185 4.75 -0.58 5.22
CA PHE A 185 5.19 0.72 4.73
C PHE A 185 4.33 1.83 5.33
N ASP A 186 4.82 3.06 5.27
CA ASP A 186 4.18 4.20 5.92
C ASP A 186 3.07 4.80 5.03
N ALA A 187 1.83 4.82 5.53
CA ALA A 187 0.68 5.23 4.73
C ALA A 187 0.76 6.68 4.20
N PRO A 188 1.12 7.70 5.01
CA PRO A 188 1.23 9.08 4.52
C PRO A 188 2.25 9.22 3.37
N ALA A 189 3.43 8.61 3.53
CA ALA A 189 4.45 8.62 2.49
C ALA A 189 4.00 7.88 1.23
N TYR A 190 3.28 6.76 1.40
CA TYR A 190 2.74 5.98 0.29
C TYR A 190 1.70 6.74 -0.53
N LEU A 191 0.74 7.38 0.13
CA LEU A 191 -0.27 8.21 -0.53
C LEU A 191 0.38 9.41 -1.23
N ALA A 192 1.34 10.09 -0.59
CA ALA A 192 2.04 11.21 -1.21
C ALA A 192 2.81 10.80 -2.49
N ALA A 193 3.47 9.64 -2.47
CA ALA A 193 4.20 9.12 -3.63
C ALA A 193 3.25 8.74 -4.79
N ASN A 194 2.05 8.25 -4.47
CA ASN A 194 1.03 7.83 -5.43
C ASN A 194 0.02 8.94 -5.79
N ALA A 195 0.11 10.14 -5.19
CA ALA A 195 -0.76 11.26 -5.55
C ALA A 195 -0.41 11.89 -6.92
N ALA A 196 0.79 11.61 -7.44
CA ALA A 196 1.23 12.10 -8.75
C ALA A 196 0.55 11.36 -9.91
N SER A 197 0.51 12.01 -11.09
CA SER A 197 -0.15 11.52 -12.33
C SER A 197 0.44 10.24 -12.96
N ARG A 198 1.36 9.55 -12.25
CA ARG A 198 1.96 8.26 -12.63
C ARG A 198 2.00 7.29 -11.46
N SER A 199 0.97 7.32 -10.62
CA SER A 199 0.78 6.34 -9.56
C SER A 199 0.73 4.93 -10.13
N ALA A 200 1.50 4.02 -9.56
CA ALA A 200 1.37 2.60 -9.91
C ALA A 200 0.45 1.86 -8.93
N TRP A 201 0.21 2.42 -7.73
CA TRP A 201 -0.49 1.73 -6.63
C TRP A 201 0.06 0.33 -6.38
N ILE A 202 1.40 0.23 -6.40
CA ILE A 202 2.14 -1.02 -6.22
C ILE A 202 2.77 -1.01 -4.82
N CYS A 203 2.68 -2.14 -4.12
CA CYS A 203 3.36 -2.34 -2.83
C CYS A 203 4.88 -2.27 -3.02
N PRO A 204 5.61 -1.41 -2.27
CA PRO A 204 7.04 -1.22 -2.44
C PRO A 204 7.90 -2.40 -1.96
N LEU A 205 7.30 -3.43 -1.35
CA LEU A 205 8.01 -4.62 -0.86
C LEU A 205 7.85 -5.85 -1.76
N CYS A 206 6.64 -6.09 -2.30
CA CYS A 206 6.34 -7.32 -3.03
C CYS A 206 5.74 -7.11 -4.42
N ASN A 207 5.67 -5.87 -4.90
CA ASN A 207 5.17 -5.50 -6.23
C ASN A 207 3.71 -5.92 -6.54
N LYS A 208 2.93 -6.30 -5.52
CA LYS A 208 1.49 -6.55 -5.67
C LYS A 208 0.70 -5.25 -5.67
N ILE A 209 -0.49 -5.28 -6.25
CA ILE A 209 -1.45 -4.17 -6.22
C ILE A 209 -1.80 -3.81 -4.76
N ALA A 210 -1.79 -2.51 -4.47
CA ALA A 210 -2.00 -1.93 -3.16
C ALA A 210 -2.77 -0.61 -3.30
N LEU A 211 -4.02 -0.70 -3.77
CA LEU A 211 -4.92 0.44 -3.86
C LEU A 211 -5.29 0.96 -2.45
N PRO A 212 -5.63 2.26 -2.29
CA PRO A 212 -6.00 2.83 -0.99
C PRO A 212 -7.04 2.02 -0.22
N GLU A 213 -8.07 1.51 -0.91
CA GLU A 213 -9.15 0.68 -0.37
C GLU A 213 -8.69 -0.69 0.14
N ASP A 214 -7.60 -1.22 -0.41
CA ASP A 214 -7.00 -2.50 -0.02
C ASP A 214 -5.97 -2.36 1.12
N LEU A 215 -5.55 -1.13 1.43
CA LEU A 215 -4.63 -0.87 2.52
C LEU A 215 -5.30 -1.08 3.87
N VAL A 216 -4.59 -1.79 4.73
CA VAL A 216 -4.98 -2.14 6.10
C VAL A 216 -3.85 -1.77 7.06
N LEU A 217 -4.21 -1.20 8.21
CA LEU A 217 -3.33 -0.99 9.35
C LEU A 217 -2.99 -2.34 9.99
N ASP A 218 -1.71 -2.62 10.19
CA ASP A 218 -1.28 -3.85 10.89
C ASP A 218 -1.16 -3.56 12.40
N GLU A 219 -2.13 -4.04 13.19
CA GLU A 219 -2.19 -3.74 14.62
C GLU A 219 -0.99 -4.31 15.38
N TYR A 220 -0.41 -5.42 14.92
CA TYR A 220 0.79 -5.97 15.54
C TYR A 220 1.97 -5.01 15.38
N VAL A 221 2.19 -4.46 14.18
CA VAL A 221 3.27 -3.50 13.94
C VAL A 221 2.99 -2.17 14.66
N GLU A 222 1.72 -1.72 14.69
CA GLU A 222 1.31 -0.54 15.45
C GLU A 222 1.62 -0.72 16.96
N LEU A 223 1.33 -1.90 17.51
CA LEU A 223 1.67 -2.25 18.88
C LEU A 223 3.19 -2.14 19.10
N LEU A 224 4.00 -2.77 18.24
CA LEU A 224 5.47 -2.72 18.36
C LEU A 224 6.03 -1.30 18.33
N LEU A 225 5.47 -0.42 17.50
CA LEU A 225 5.87 1.00 17.43
C LEU A 225 5.61 1.76 18.73
N ARG A 226 4.52 1.43 19.45
CA ARG A 226 4.17 2.06 20.73
C ARG A 226 5.08 1.59 21.88
N PHE A 227 5.56 0.36 21.83
CA PHE A 227 6.28 -0.26 22.95
C PHE A 227 7.80 -0.24 22.82
N SER A 228 8.34 -0.13 21.61
CA SER A 228 9.77 -0.10 21.39
C SER A 228 10.22 1.25 20.84
N ALA A 229 11.39 1.72 21.28
CA ALA A 229 12.10 2.83 20.65
C ALA A 229 13.09 2.35 19.57
N MET A 230 13.30 1.05 19.43
CA MET A 230 14.28 0.46 18.52
C MET A 230 13.73 0.35 17.10
N ASP A 231 14.61 0.55 16.12
CA ASP A 231 14.25 0.44 14.69
C ASP A 231 14.17 -1.00 14.19
N LYS A 232 14.83 -1.92 14.89
CA LYS A 232 14.87 -3.34 14.56
C LYS A 232 14.66 -4.17 15.81
N LEU A 233 13.87 -5.21 15.65
CA LEU A 233 13.49 -6.16 16.68
C LEU A 233 13.81 -7.57 16.22
N GLU A 234 14.05 -8.47 17.16
CA GLU A 234 14.14 -9.90 16.88
C GLU A 234 12.80 -10.54 17.22
N VAL A 235 12.20 -11.21 16.24
CA VAL A 235 10.98 -12.02 16.41
C VAL A 235 11.41 -13.48 16.47
N VAL A 236 11.07 -14.17 17.56
CA VAL A 236 11.50 -15.54 17.84
C VAL A 236 10.27 -16.42 18.01
N ARG A 237 10.30 -17.61 17.39
CA ARG A 237 9.30 -18.67 17.66
C ARG A 237 9.86 -19.65 18.68
N ASP A 238 9.12 -19.88 19.74
CA ASP A 238 9.42 -20.90 20.74
C ASP A 238 8.15 -21.73 21.02
N GLY A 239 8.16 -22.97 20.54
CA GLY A 239 6.98 -23.83 20.55
C GLY A 239 5.77 -23.22 19.82
N SER A 240 4.67 -23.05 20.55
CA SER A 240 3.43 -22.43 20.05
C SER A 240 3.42 -20.91 20.13
N THR A 241 4.47 -20.28 20.64
CA THR A 241 4.47 -18.85 20.98
C THR A 241 5.46 -18.06 20.11
N VAL A 242 5.11 -16.81 19.80
CA VAL A 242 5.98 -15.83 19.14
C VAL A 242 6.32 -14.72 20.13
N PHE A 243 7.61 -14.45 20.31
CA PHE A 243 8.13 -13.45 21.21
C PHE A 243 8.88 -12.37 20.44
N VAL A 244 8.93 -11.15 20.98
CA VAL A 244 9.64 -10.02 20.38
C VAL A 244 10.66 -9.46 21.36
N ARG A 245 11.87 -9.25 20.88
CA ARG A 245 13.01 -8.76 21.68
C ARG A 245 13.62 -7.55 21.02
N GLU A 246 14.00 -6.56 21.82
CA GLU A 246 14.85 -5.47 21.33
C GLU A 246 16.27 -5.99 21.11
N ILE A 247 16.85 -5.65 19.96
CA ILE A 247 18.23 -6.01 19.64
C ILE A 247 19.12 -4.92 20.22
N ASP A 248 19.86 -5.21 21.29
CA ASP A 248 20.89 -4.30 21.80
C ASP A 248 22.03 -4.19 20.77
N PRO A 249 22.28 -3.00 20.17
CA PRO A 249 23.33 -2.83 19.17
C PRO A 249 24.74 -3.08 19.70
N LYS A 250 24.93 -3.15 21.04
CA LYS A 250 26.22 -3.44 21.68
C LYS A 250 26.40 -4.93 22.04
N ARG A 251 25.39 -5.76 21.89
CA ARG A 251 25.44 -7.19 22.26
C ARG A 251 25.37 -8.04 20.98
N PRO A 252 26.39 -8.86 20.66
CA PRO A 252 26.30 -9.75 19.50
C PRO A 252 25.12 -10.73 19.68
N PRO A 253 24.44 -11.13 18.58
CA PRO A 253 23.35 -12.09 18.65
C PRO A 253 23.89 -13.38 19.27
N LYS A 254 23.48 -13.66 20.52
CA LYS A 254 23.86 -14.89 21.19
C LYS A 254 22.95 -16.01 20.68
N LEU A 255 23.54 -17.13 20.29
CA LEU A 255 22.84 -18.41 20.26
C LEU A 255 22.18 -18.60 21.62
N VAL A 256 20.84 -18.59 21.64
CA VAL A 256 20.07 -18.61 22.88
C VAL A 256 19.98 -20.06 23.38
N PRO A 257 20.51 -20.39 24.57
CA PRO A 257 20.25 -21.69 25.18
C PRO A 257 18.76 -21.82 25.49
N LYS A 258 18.19 -23.01 25.31
CA LYS A 258 16.81 -23.36 25.70
C LYS A 258 16.48 -22.80 27.09
N ALA A 259 15.33 -22.13 27.22
CA ALA A 259 14.82 -21.73 28.52
C ALA A 259 14.58 -22.97 29.38
N VAL A 260 15.13 -22.97 30.59
CA VAL A 260 14.88 -23.99 31.60
C VAL A 260 13.48 -23.76 32.15
N GLU A 261 12.62 -24.77 32.10
CA GLU A 261 11.29 -24.73 32.71
C GLU A 261 11.41 -24.41 34.22
N GLY A 262 10.72 -23.35 34.67
CA GLY A 262 10.49 -23.11 36.10
C GLY A 262 11.05 -21.83 36.75
N ALA A 263 11.47 -20.80 36.00
CA ALA A 263 11.84 -19.51 36.63
C ALA A 263 10.58 -18.64 36.91
N PRO A 264 10.40 -18.10 38.12
CA PRO A 264 9.23 -17.28 38.45
C PRO A 264 9.33 -15.92 37.75
N LEU A 265 8.35 -15.62 36.89
CA LEU A 265 8.16 -14.29 36.32
C LEU A 265 7.63 -13.36 37.42
N SER A 266 8.43 -12.40 37.88
CA SER A 266 7.94 -11.35 38.77
C SER A 266 6.98 -10.44 37.99
N SER A 267 5.69 -10.56 38.34
CA SER A 267 4.56 -9.90 37.72
C SER A 267 4.54 -8.39 37.99
N LEU A 268 4.57 -7.56 36.94
CA LEU A 268 4.08 -6.19 37.00
C LEU A 268 2.83 -6.11 36.13
N SER A 269 1.69 -5.84 36.77
CA SER A 269 0.35 -5.83 36.18
C SER A 269 0.19 -4.70 35.16
N LEU A 270 -0.01 -5.05 33.89
CA LEU A 270 -0.53 -4.17 32.84
C LEU A 270 -2.06 -4.32 32.75
N THR A 271 -2.74 -3.86 33.79
CA THR A 271 -4.21 -3.67 33.75
C THR A 271 -4.51 -2.42 32.94
N GLN A 272 -4.61 -2.55 31.61
CA GLN A 272 -5.45 -1.77 30.67
C GLN A 272 -5.10 -2.05 29.19
N LEU A 273 -5.03 -3.31 28.79
CA LEU A 273 -5.04 -3.72 27.37
C LEU A 273 -6.29 -4.55 27.10
N VAL A 274 -6.81 -4.42 25.87
CA VAL A 274 -8.04 -5.06 25.35
C VAL A 274 -8.19 -6.48 25.94
N PRO A 275 -9.36 -6.85 26.51
CA PRO A 275 -9.54 -8.08 27.31
C PRO A 275 -9.01 -9.39 26.68
N GLN A 276 -8.84 -9.40 25.35
CA GLN A 276 -8.34 -10.52 24.55
C GLN A 276 -6.82 -10.69 24.52
N TYR A 277 -6.01 -9.66 24.86
CA TYR A 277 -4.54 -9.73 24.85
C TYR A 277 -4.01 -9.72 26.28
N ARG A 278 -4.27 -10.80 27.03
CA ARG A 278 -3.85 -10.92 28.44
C ARG A 278 -2.33 -10.91 28.54
N THR A 279 -1.80 -9.86 29.17
CA THR A 279 -0.40 -9.59 29.54
C THR A 279 0.58 -9.36 28.38
N ALA A 280 0.73 -8.09 28.00
CA ALA A 280 2.06 -7.58 27.66
C ALA A 280 2.83 -7.45 28.99
N LEU A 281 4.06 -7.91 29.08
CA LEU A 281 4.96 -7.69 30.21
C LEU A 281 6.27 -7.16 29.63
N SER A 282 6.71 -6.00 30.12
CA SER A 282 8.06 -5.50 29.88
C SER A 282 8.89 -5.78 31.12
N THR A 283 9.81 -6.73 31.02
CA THR A 283 10.89 -6.90 31.98
C THR A 283 12.18 -7.10 31.19
N ASN A 284 13.14 -6.19 31.32
CA ASN A 284 14.47 -6.25 30.70
C ASN A 284 14.45 -6.35 29.15
N GLY A 285 13.60 -5.56 28.46
CA GLY A 285 13.63 -5.44 26.99
C GLY A 285 13.04 -6.62 26.20
N THR A 286 12.31 -7.51 26.87
CA THR A 286 11.57 -8.63 26.24
C THR A 286 10.08 -8.38 26.34
N PHE A 287 9.37 -8.43 25.22
CA PHE A 287 7.91 -8.33 25.14
C PHE A 287 7.31 -9.69 24.82
N VAL A 288 6.41 -10.15 25.68
CA VAL A 288 5.62 -11.37 25.45
C VAL A 288 4.25 -10.96 24.93
N ILE A 289 3.88 -11.44 23.75
CA ILE A 289 2.52 -11.33 23.22
C ILE A 289 1.94 -12.74 23.24
N ASN A 290 1.24 -13.09 24.33
CA ASN A 290 0.58 -14.40 24.45
C ASN A 290 -0.78 -14.36 23.76
N PHE A 291 -1.00 -15.26 22.82
CA PHE A 291 -2.32 -15.62 22.32
C PHE A 291 -2.79 -16.86 23.07
N GLN A 292 -3.91 -16.77 23.77
CA GLN A 292 -4.71 -17.95 24.09
C GLN A 292 -5.76 -18.12 22.98
N GLN A 293 -5.90 -19.35 22.48
CA GLN A 293 -7.07 -19.76 21.70
C GLN A 293 -8.32 -19.71 22.56
#